data_AF-A0A2S9GCD9-F1
#
_entry.id   AF-A0A2S9GCD9-F1
#
_cell.length_a   1.000
_cell.length_b   1.000
_cell.length_c   1.000
_cell.angle_alpha   90.00
_cell.angle_beta   90.00
_cell.angle_gamma   90.00
#
_symmetry.space_group_name_H-M   'P 1'
#
loop_
_entity.id
_entity.type
_entity.pdbx_description
1 polymer ?
#
loop_
_entity_poly.entity_id
_entity_poly.type
_entity_poly.pdbx_seq_one_letter_code
_entity_poly.pdbx_strand_id
1 'polypeptide(L)'
;RRFTQNVLIRLPEHISGPRVAQILQALLDRHDMLRAVLDDSDAEYRLTTRPPGAVQAGDVLTVVDASAQDALSAEVVAALDRIDP
;
A
#
# COMPACT_ATOMS: atom_id res chain seq x y z
N ARG A 1 -4.02 -14.45 13.28
CA ARG A 1 -5.18 -13.54 13.07
C ARG A 1 -4.63 -12.32 12.35
N ARG A 2 -5.02 -12.10 11.08
CA ARG A 2 -4.51 -10.97 10.29
C ARG A 2 -5.06 -9.66 10.84
N PHE A 3 -4.23 -8.63 10.96
CA PHE A 3 -4.67 -7.28 11.32
C PHE A 3 -4.37 -6.33 10.17
N THR A 4 -5.41 -5.83 9.52
CA THR A 4 -5.30 -4.92 8.38
C THR A 4 -6.39 -3.85 8.50
N GLN A 5 -6.06 -2.63 8.11
CA GLN A 5 -7.02 -1.53 8.02
C GLN A 5 -7.16 -1.13 6.55
N ASN A 6 -8.39 -1.17 6.03
CA ASN A 6 -8.70 -0.84 4.65
C ASN A 6 -9.78 0.25 4.61
N VAL A 7 -9.67 1.18 3.65
CA VAL A 7 -10.64 2.24 3.42
C VAL A 7 -10.90 2.35 1.91
N LEU A 8 -12.17 2.48 1.53
CA LEU A 8 -12.56 2.80 0.16
C LEU A 8 -12.72 4.31 0.01
N ILE A 9 -12.07 4.89 -1.00
CA ILE A 9 -12.12 6.32 -1.28
C ILE A 9 -12.54 6.53 -2.73
N ARG A 10 -13.50 7.44 -2.96
CA ARG A 10 -13.82 7.94 -4.30
C ARG A 10 -12.91 9.10 -4.62
N LEU A 11 -12.16 9.00 -5.73
CA LEU A 11 -11.31 10.09 -6.19
C LEU A 11 -12.13 11.20 -6.85
N PRO A 12 -11.76 12.48 -6.66
CA PRO A 12 -12.28 13.57 -7.48
C PRO A 12 -11.97 13.36 -8.97
N GLU A 13 -12.87 13.83 -9.85
CA GLU A 13 -12.79 13.58 -11.31
C GLU A 13 -11.48 14.05 -11.97
N HIS A 14 -10.82 15.06 -11.41
CA HIS A 14 -9.61 15.65 -11.96
C HIS A 14 -8.31 14.95 -11.50
N ILE A 15 -8.39 13.92 -10.66
CA ILE A 15 -7.23 13.19 -10.18
C ILE A 15 -6.88 12.06 -11.16
N SER A 16 -5.72 12.20 -11.81
CA SER A 16 -5.20 11.19 -12.74
C SER A 16 -4.41 10.09 -12.01
N GLY A 17 -4.24 8.93 -12.66
CA GLY A 17 -3.40 7.84 -12.15
C GLY A 17 -1.97 8.30 -11.78
N PRO A 18 -1.25 9.05 -12.64
CA PRO A 18 0.05 9.61 -12.29
C PRO A 18 0.01 10.53 -11.07
N ARG A 19 -1.07 11.30 -10.89
CA ARG A 19 -1.24 12.16 -9.71
C ARG A 19 -1.47 11.34 -8.44
N VAL A 20 -2.20 10.24 -8.50
CA VAL A 20 -2.35 9.28 -7.38
C VAL A 20 -0.98 8.73 -6.99
N ALA A 21 -0.19 8.25 -7.95
CA ALA A 21 1.14 7.72 -7.67
C ALA A 21 2.06 8.75 -6.99
N GLN A 22 2.03 10.02 -7.42
CA GLN A 22 2.79 11.10 -6.77
C GLN A 22 2.33 11.37 -5.33
N ILE A 23 1.02 11.37 -5.08
CA ILE A 23 0.47 11.56 -3.73
C ILE A 23 0.88 10.39 -2.83
N LEU A 24 0.76 9.16 -3.33
CA LEU A 24 1.18 7.96 -2.59
C LEU A 24 2.68 7.99 -2.29
N GLN A 25 3.52 8.40 -3.24
CA GLN A 25 4.95 8.55 -3.00
C GLN A 25 5.23 9.57 -1.89
N ALA A 26 4.57 10.74 -1.91
CA ALA A 26 4.73 11.75 -0.88
C ALA A 26 4.30 11.24 0.51
N LEU A 27 3.23 10.43 0.58
CA LEU A 27 2.81 9.79 1.84
C LEU A 27 3.85 8.78 2.33
N LEU A 28 4.31 7.87 1.47
CA LEU A 28 5.35 6.89 1.80
C LEU A 28 6.63 7.57 2.31
N ASP A 29 7.08 8.62 1.61
CA ASP A 29 8.30 9.34 1.98
C ASP A 29 8.13 10.12 3.29
N ARG A 30 6.95 10.70 3.53
CA ARG A 30 6.67 11.48 4.75
C ARG A 30 6.48 10.61 5.99
N HIS A 31 5.95 9.40 5.86
CA HIS A 31 5.54 8.57 6.99
C HIS A 31 6.48 7.38 7.19
N ASP A 32 7.36 7.47 8.20
CA ASP A 32 8.34 6.42 8.54
C ASP A 32 7.72 5.02 8.70
N MET A 33 6.55 4.93 9.35
CA MET A 33 5.88 3.65 9.59
C MET A 33 5.42 2.94 8.31
N LEU A 34 5.16 3.67 7.22
CA LEU A 34 4.81 3.05 5.93
C LEU A 34 6.03 2.44 5.22
N ARG A 35 7.24 2.79 5.67
CA ARG A 35 8.53 2.28 5.15
C ARG A 35 9.19 1.29 6.10
N ALA A 36 8.62 1.10 7.29
CA ALA A 36 9.19 0.25 8.32
C ALA A 36 9.02 -1.23 7.96
N VAL A 37 9.98 -2.05 8.37
CA VAL A 37 9.97 -3.51 8.26
C VAL A 37 10.23 -4.09 9.63
N LEU A 38 9.42 -5.07 10.03
CA LEU A 38 9.65 -5.85 11.24
C LEU A 38 10.42 -7.12 10.85
N ASP A 39 11.59 -7.30 11.45
CA ASP A 39 12.41 -8.49 11.33
C ASP A 39 12.20 -9.34 12.59
N ASP A 40 11.86 -10.61 12.42
CA ASP A 40 11.62 -11.58 13.51
C ASP A 40 12.58 -12.78 13.47
N SER A 41 13.62 -12.72 12.64
CA SER A 41 14.52 -13.85 12.36
C SER A 41 15.43 -14.26 13.52
N ASP A 42 15.82 -13.33 14.39
CA ASP A 42 16.84 -13.53 15.43
C ASP A 42 16.28 -13.65 16.86
N ALA A 43 15.05 -14.16 17.02
CA ALA A 43 14.33 -14.28 18.30
C ALA A 43 14.01 -12.95 19.03
N GLU A 44 14.47 -11.82 18.51
CA GLU A 44 14.06 -10.47 18.90
C GLU A 44 13.37 -9.76 17.74
N TYR A 45 12.23 -9.14 18.02
CA TYR A 45 11.52 -8.31 17.05
C TYR A 45 12.28 -6.98 16.84
N ARG A 46 12.84 -6.78 15.65
CA ARG A 46 13.54 -5.54 15.28
C ARG A 46 12.77 -4.77 14.22
N LEU A 47 12.25 -3.60 14.60
CA LEU A 47 11.62 -2.67 13.67
C LEU A 47 12.69 -1.76 13.04
N THR A 48 12.82 -1.80 11.71
CA THR A 48 13.77 -0.96 10.96
C THR A 48 13.03 -0.05 9.99
N THR A 49 13.26 1.27 10.10
CA THR A 49 12.71 2.25 9.17
C THR A 49 13.66 2.44 7.99
N ARG A 50 13.23 2.08 6.78
CA ARG A 50 13.98 2.34 5.54
C ARG A 50 13.90 3.83 5.16
N PRO A 51 14.88 4.44 4.47
CA PRO A 51 14.87 5.87 4.14
C PRO A 51 13.72 6.25 3.17
N PRO A 52 13.39 7.55 3.03
CA PRO A 52 12.51 8.04 1.96
C PRO A 52 13.00 7.55 0.59
N GLY A 53 12.06 7.20 -0.30
CA GLY A 53 12.35 6.61 -1.61
C GLY A 53 12.67 5.10 -1.59
N ALA A 54 12.79 4.46 -0.43
CA ALA A 54 13.03 3.02 -0.36
C ALA A 54 11.80 2.16 -0.74
N VAL A 55 10.62 2.75 -0.81
CA VAL A 55 9.39 2.14 -1.33
C VAL A 55 8.91 3.02 -2.47
N GLN A 56 8.92 2.49 -3.69
CA GLN A 56 8.37 3.19 -4.84
C GLN A 56 6.85 2.95 -4.88
N ALA A 57 6.07 4.01 -5.01
CA ALA A 57 4.61 3.91 -5.05
C ALA A 57 4.12 2.99 -6.18
N GLY A 58 4.83 2.96 -7.32
CA GLY A 58 4.52 2.07 -8.44
C GLY A 58 4.63 0.58 -8.11
N ASP A 59 5.47 0.20 -7.15
CA ASP A 59 5.66 -1.21 -6.75
C ASP A 59 4.53 -1.72 -5.86
N VAL A 60 3.82 -0.80 -5.18
CA VAL A 60 2.73 -1.11 -4.23
C VAL A 60 1.36 -0.61 -4.70
N LEU A 61 1.29 0.07 -5.85
CA LEU A 61 0.06 0.52 -6.48
C LEU A 61 -0.37 -0.48 -7.55
N THR A 62 -1.52 -1.12 -7.35
CA THR A 62 -2.15 -1.95 -8.37
C THR A 62 -3.26 -1.16 -9.06
N VAL A 63 -3.22 -1.10 -10.39
CA VAL A 63 -4.28 -0.51 -11.22
C VAL A 63 -5.05 -1.64 -11.88
N VAL A 64 -6.37 -1.62 -11.76
CA VAL A 64 -7.26 -2.63 -12.32
C VAL A 64 -8.12 -1.97 -13.39
N ASP A 65 -8.01 -2.48 -14.62
CA ASP A 65 -8.77 -2.00 -15.77
C ASP A 65 -10.16 -2.66 -15.80
N ALA A 66 -10.98 -2.29 -14.82
CA ALA A 66 -12.35 -2.76 -14.67
C ALA A 66 -13.18 -1.74 -13.87
N SER A 67 -14.49 -1.88 -13.91
CA SER A 67 -15.35 -1.11 -13.02
C SER A 67 -15.08 -1.52 -11.56
N ALA A 68 -15.18 -0.55 -10.63
CA ALA A 68 -15.05 -0.86 -9.21
C ALA A 68 -16.09 -1.90 -8.75
N GLN A 69 -17.28 -1.92 -9.36
CA GLN A 69 -18.33 -2.87 -9.03
C GLN A 69 -17.92 -4.32 -9.33
N ASP A 70 -17.21 -4.54 -10.43
CA ASP A 70 -16.84 -5.88 -10.87
C ASP A 70 -15.56 -6.38 -10.18
N ALA A 71 -14.62 -5.46 -9.89
CA ALA A 71 -13.30 -5.82 -9.36
C ALA A 71 -13.20 -5.83 -7.83
N LEU A 72 -13.99 -5.01 -7.11
CA LEU A 72 -13.73 -4.71 -5.70
C LEU A 72 -13.67 -5.97 -4.82
N SER A 73 -14.62 -6.88 -4.95
CA SER A 73 -14.67 -8.08 -4.11
C SER A 73 -13.44 -8.98 -4.29
N ALA A 74 -13.01 -9.19 -5.54
CA ALA A 74 -11.83 -10.01 -5.83
C ALA A 74 -10.53 -9.32 -5.40
N GLU A 75 -10.42 -8.01 -5.65
CA GLU A 75 -9.22 -7.24 -5.31
C GLU A 75 -9.03 -7.03 -3.82
N VAL A 76 -10.11 -6.93 -3.03
CA VAL A 76 -9.98 -6.88 -1.57
C VAL A 76 -9.33 -8.17 -1.04
N VAL A 77 -9.74 -9.33 -1.56
CA VAL A 77 -9.13 -10.61 -1.17
C VAL A 77 -7.67 -10.66 -1.61
N ALA A 78 -7.40 -10.36 -2.88
CA ALA A 78 -6.05 -10.39 -3.44
C ALA A 78 -5.10 -9.41 -2.71
N ALA A 79 -5.58 -8.23 -2.32
CA ALA A 79 -4.80 -7.25 -1.58
C ALA A 79 -4.44 -7.73 -0.17
N LEU A 80 -5.38 -8.38 0.53
CA LEU A 80 -5.12 -8.93 1.86
C LEU A 80 -4.08 -10.05 1.82
N ASP A 81 -4.12 -10.90 0.78
CA ASP A 81 -3.14 -11.98 0.62
C ASP A 81 -1.73 -11.46 0.26
N ARG A 82 -1.61 -10.28 -0.36
CA ARG A 82 -0.31 -9.63 -0.63
C ARG A 82 0.36 -9.04 0.62
N ILE A 83 -0.42 -8.65 1.64
CA ILE A 83 0.09 -7.98 2.86
C ILE A 83 0.70 -9.00 3.84
N ASP A 84 0.13 -10.19 3.90
CA ASP A 84 0.49 -11.24 4.84
C ASP A 84 0.50 -12.59 4.08
N PRO A 85 1.55 -12.81 3.24
CA PRO A 85 1.67 -14.00 2.39
C PRO A 85 1.81 -15.30 3.18
#